data_AF-A0A539DMV5-F1
#
_entry.id   AF-A0A539DMV5-F1
#
_cell.length_a   1.000
_cell.length_b   1.000
_cell.length_c   1.000
_cell.angle_alpha   90.00
_cell.angle_beta   90.00
_cell.angle_gamma   90.00
#
_symmetry.space_group_name_H-M   'P 1'
#
loop_
_entity.id
_entity.type
_entity.pdbx_description
1 polymer ?
#
loop_
_entity_poly.entity_id
_entity_poly.type
_entity_poly.pdbx_seq_one_letter_code
_entity_poly.pdbx_strand_id
1 'polypeptide(L)'
;MAAPDPTTLQAPPPEVVHATELAFLAAWDGGARPPGWALTPRAVVTFVCGSKGETLRLPKAGKPTGDVPASLAVTEKFVGDRALV
;
A
#
# COMPACT_ATOMS: atom_id res chain seq x y z
N MET A 1 -17.89 -3.93 -12.83
CA MET A 1 -17.91 -2.46 -13.04
C MET A 1 -16.75 -2.16 -13.97
N ALA A 2 -17.02 -1.67 -15.18
CA ALA A 2 -15.96 -1.34 -16.14
C ALA A 2 -15.11 -0.20 -15.57
N ALA A 3 -13.79 -0.24 -15.78
CA ALA A 3 -12.91 0.87 -15.44
C ALA A 3 -13.34 2.12 -16.25
N PRO A 4 -13.34 3.32 -15.65
CA PRO A 4 -13.75 4.54 -16.34
C PRO A 4 -12.87 4.82 -17.57
N ASP A 5 -13.45 5.42 -18.61
CA ASP A 5 -12.71 5.80 -19.82
C ASP A 5 -11.54 6.74 -19.46
N PRO A 6 -10.31 6.46 -19.90
CA PRO A 6 -9.12 7.22 -19.50
C PRO A 6 -9.19 8.70 -19.90
N THR A 7 -9.97 9.04 -20.92
CA THR A 7 -10.22 10.41 -21.40
C THR A 7 -11.07 11.25 -20.43
N THR A 8 -11.70 10.62 -19.43
CA THR A 8 -12.55 11.29 -18.41
C THR A 8 -11.84 11.46 -17.07
N LEU A 9 -10.67 10.85 -16.88
CA LEU A 9 -9.92 10.92 -15.63
C LEU A 9 -9.03 12.16 -15.61
N GLN A 10 -9.22 13.02 -14.62
CA GLN A 10 -8.34 14.17 -14.38
C GLN A 10 -6.96 13.73 -13.83
N ALA A 11 -6.94 12.65 -13.05
CA ALA A 11 -5.72 11.98 -12.59
C ALA A 11 -6.05 10.50 -12.27
N PRO A 12 -5.07 9.58 -12.40
CA PRO A 12 -5.25 8.22 -11.92
C PRO A 12 -5.45 8.22 -10.39
N PRO A 13 -6.34 7.37 -9.86
CA PRO A 13 -6.55 7.29 -8.43
C PRO A 13 -5.34 6.63 -7.74
N PRO A 14 -5.11 6.90 -6.43
CA PRO A 14 -3.95 6.40 -5.71
C PRO A 14 -3.77 4.87 -5.76
N GLU A 15 -4.87 4.12 -5.84
CA GLU A 15 -4.86 2.65 -5.94
C GLU A 15 -4.20 2.17 -7.23
N VAL A 16 -4.27 2.97 -8.30
CA VAL A 16 -3.59 2.70 -9.57
C VAL A 16 -2.14 3.14 -9.51
N VAL A 17 -1.89 4.37 -9.02
CA VAL A 17 -0.54 4.94 -8.94
C VAL A 17 0.37 4.12 -8.03
N HIS A 18 -0.17 3.62 -6.91
CA HIS A 18 0.58 2.92 -5.87
C HIS A 18 0.25 1.43 -5.78
N ALA A 19 -0.26 0.82 -6.86
CA ALA A 19 -0.69 -0.58 -6.88
C ALA A 19 0.37 -1.54 -6.32
N THR A 20 1.64 -1.36 -6.69
CA THR A 20 2.76 -2.21 -6.22
C THR A 20 2.99 -2.09 -4.72
N GLU A 21 3.00 -0.87 -4.16
CA GLU A 21 3.19 -0.67 -2.72
C GLU A 21 2.00 -1.24 -1.92
N LEU A 22 0.77 -1.05 -2.41
CA LEU A 22 -0.43 -1.58 -1.76
C LEU A 22 -0.47 -3.11 -1.78
N ALA A 23 -0.16 -3.73 -2.93
CA ALA A 23 -0.08 -5.18 -3.05
C ALA A 23 1.05 -5.77 -2.18
N PHE A 24 2.20 -5.10 -2.12
CA PHE A 24 3.29 -5.46 -1.22
C PHE A 24 2.84 -5.42 0.24
N LEU A 25 2.23 -4.31 0.69
CA LEU A 25 1.80 -4.13 2.07
C LEU A 25 0.70 -5.10 2.49
N ALA A 26 -0.19 -5.48 1.56
CA ALA A 26 -1.21 -6.51 1.79
C ALA A 26 -0.61 -7.90 2.04
N ALA A 27 0.54 -8.20 1.44
CA ALA A 27 1.27 -9.45 1.65
C ALA A 27 2.24 -9.40 2.84
N TRP A 28 2.76 -8.21 3.12
CA TRP A 28 3.70 -7.95 4.20
C TRP A 28 3.03 -8.05 5.58
N ASP A 29 1.81 -7.50 5.71
CA ASP A 29 1.07 -7.55 6.98
C ASP A 29 -0.09 -8.55 6.95
N GLY A 30 0.13 -9.68 7.63
CA GLY A 30 -0.86 -10.75 7.81
C GLY A 30 -1.83 -10.55 8.99
N GLY A 31 -1.81 -9.38 9.63
CA GLY A 31 -2.71 -9.07 10.75
C GLY A 31 -4.20 -9.05 10.36
N ALA A 32 -5.07 -8.96 11.37
CA ALA A 32 -6.51 -8.89 11.17
C ALA A 32 -6.91 -7.60 10.42
N ARG A 33 -7.87 -7.74 9.49
CA ARG A 33 -8.40 -6.64 8.69
C ARG A 33 -9.84 -6.35 9.12
N PRO A 34 -10.22 -5.09 9.35
CA PRO A 34 -11.62 -4.73 9.55
C PRO A 34 -12.49 -5.19 8.36
N PRO A 35 -13.80 -5.38 8.57
CA PRO A 35 -14.71 -5.73 7.48
C PRO A 35 -14.61 -4.74 6.31
N GLY A 36 -14.45 -5.27 5.09
CA GLY A 36 -14.34 -4.48 3.87
C GLY A 36 -12.95 -3.88 3.60
N TRP A 37 -11.94 -4.14 4.44
CA TRP A 37 -10.60 -3.58 4.26
C TRP A 37 -9.65 -4.55 3.54
N ALA A 38 -8.89 -4.02 2.58
CA ALA A 38 -7.83 -4.75 1.89
C ALA A 38 -6.52 -4.82 2.71
N LEU A 39 -6.31 -3.87 3.61
CA LEU A 39 -5.10 -3.73 4.42
C LEU A 39 -5.42 -3.74 5.92
N THR A 40 -4.43 -4.05 6.73
CA THR A 40 -4.52 -3.80 8.18
C THR A 40 -4.37 -2.30 8.46
N PRO A 41 -4.85 -1.79 9.60
CA PRO A 41 -4.60 -0.40 10.00
C PRO A 41 -3.10 -0.05 10.03
N ARG A 42 -2.26 -0.96 10.51
CA ARG A 42 -0.80 -0.78 10.55
C ARG A 42 -0.21 -0.62 9.14
N ALA A 43 -0.63 -1.44 8.19
CA ALA A 43 -0.20 -1.35 6.80
C ALA A 43 -0.65 -0.04 6.14
N VAL A 44 -1.87 0.44 6.46
CA VAL A 44 -2.36 1.75 5.98
C VAL A 44 -1.48 2.89 6.51
N VAL A 45 -1.14 2.90 7.80
CA VAL A 45 -0.24 3.93 8.35
C VAL A 45 1.15 3.87 7.70
N THR A 46 1.69 2.67 7.49
CA THR A 46 2.97 2.51 6.76
C THR A 46 2.88 2.99 5.31
N PHE A 47 1.74 2.80 4.64
CA PHE A 47 1.52 3.32 3.30
C PHE A 47 1.59 4.85 3.27
N VAL A 48 0.88 5.51 4.20
CA VAL A 48 0.74 6.97 4.26
C VAL A 48 2.04 7.66 4.72
N CYS A 49 2.60 7.21 5.83
CA CYS A 49 3.77 7.83 6.46
C CYS A 49 5.11 7.21 6.00
N GLY A 50 5.07 6.26 5.06
CA GLY A 50 6.25 5.55 4.58
C GLY A 50 6.91 4.62 5.61
N SER A 51 7.99 3.97 5.17
CA SER A 51 8.83 3.09 6.00
C SER A 51 10.07 3.78 6.58
N LYS A 52 10.17 5.12 6.48
CA LYS A 52 11.30 5.92 7.00
C LYS A 52 12.67 5.46 6.51
N GLY A 53 12.75 5.03 5.24
CA GLY A 53 13.98 4.51 4.64
C GLY A 53 14.30 3.05 4.98
N GLU A 54 13.53 2.41 5.85
CA GLU A 54 13.67 0.97 6.10
C GLU A 54 13.18 0.17 4.88
N THR A 55 13.97 -0.80 4.44
CA THR A 55 13.55 -1.73 3.39
C THR A 55 12.82 -2.92 4.01
N LEU A 56 11.50 -2.93 3.89
CA LEU A 56 10.65 -4.01 4.39
C LEU A 56 10.87 -5.28 3.57
N ARG A 57 10.71 -6.45 4.20
CA ARG A 57 10.85 -7.77 3.58
C ARG A 57 9.54 -8.54 3.68
N LEU A 58 9.10 -9.16 2.59
CA LEU A 58 7.93 -10.03 2.65
C LEU A 58 8.18 -11.23 3.58
N PRO A 59 7.22 -11.58 4.44
CA PRO A 59 7.30 -12.82 5.20
C PRO A 59 7.18 -14.02 4.27
N LYS A 60 7.75 -15.16 4.65
CA LYS A 60 7.72 -16.40 3.85
C LYS A 60 6.29 -16.89 3.53
N ALA A 61 5.33 -16.56 4.39
CA ALA A 61 3.91 -16.90 4.21
C ALA A 61 3.11 -15.83 3.44
N GLY A 62 3.70 -14.66 3.17
CA GLY A 62 3.04 -13.58 2.45
C GLY A 62 2.76 -13.97 1.00
N LYS A 63 1.51 -13.83 0.57
CA LYS A 63 1.09 -14.11 -0.82
C LYS A 63 0.67 -12.79 -1.47
N PRO A 64 1.56 -12.13 -2.22
CA PRO A 64 1.20 -10.92 -2.93
C PRO A 64 0.27 -11.22 -4.10
N THR A 65 -0.56 -10.24 -4.40
CA THR A 65 -1.38 -10.23 -5.62
C THR A 65 -0.62 -9.47 -6.69
N GLY A 66 -0.35 -10.12 -7.82
CA GLY A 66 0.45 -9.55 -8.91
C GLY A 66 1.96 -9.67 -8.69
N ASP A 67 2.72 -9.00 -9.56
CA ASP A 67 4.18 -8.97 -9.50
C ASP A 67 4.64 -7.86 -8.55
N VAL A 68 5.20 -8.26 -7.40
CA VAL A 68 5.76 -7.33 -6.41
C VAL A 68 7.15 -7.82 -5.99
N PRO A 69 8.07 -6.89 -5.65
CA PRO A 69 9.39 -7.28 -5.19
C PRO A 69 9.34 -7.96 -3.82
N ALA A 70 10.30 -8.84 -3.54
CA ALA A 70 10.45 -9.49 -2.23
C ALA A 70 10.79 -8.50 -1.09
N SER A 71 11.27 -7.31 -1.46
CA SER A 71 11.64 -6.25 -0.53
C SER A 71 11.32 -4.89 -1.10
N LEU A 72 10.81 -3.97 -0.28
CA LEU A 72 10.41 -2.64 -0.72
C LEU A 72 10.58 -1.62 0.41
N ALA A 73 11.15 -0.46 0.09
CA ALA A 73 11.02 0.73 0.93
C ALA A 73 9.77 1.50 0.47
N VAL A 74 8.89 1.85 1.40
CA VAL A 74 7.63 2.55 1.10
C VAL A 74 7.88 4.03 1.25
N THR A 75 7.64 4.79 0.17
CA THR A 75 7.85 6.23 0.15
C THR A 75 6.83 6.91 1.07
N GLU A 76 7.19 8.01 1.73
CA GLU A 76 6.24 8.81 2.51
C GLU A 76 5.37 9.65 1.58
N LYS A 77 4.04 9.64 1.81
CA LYS A 77 3.08 10.45 1.05
C LYS A 77 2.51 11.59 1.89
N PHE A 78 2.45 11.40 3.20
CA PHE A 78 2.03 12.43 4.13
C PHE A 78 3.16 13.42 4.42
N VAL A 79 2.90 14.70 4.23
CA VAL A 79 3.83 15.77 4.59
C VAL A 79 3.36 16.38 5.91
N GLY A 80 4.01 16.03 7.02
CA GLY A 80 3.66 16.50 8.36
C GLY A 80 4.24 15.64 9.47
N ASP A 81 3.91 15.94 10.73
CA ASP A 81 4.33 15.12 11.87
C ASP A 81 3.52 13.82 11.94
N ARG A 82 4.21 12.67 11.94
CA ARG A 82 3.59 11.34 12.09
C ARG A 82 2.76 11.20 13.37
N ALA A 83 3.04 11.98 14.41
CA ALA A 83 2.24 11.98 15.63
C ALA A 83 0.76 12.38 15.41
N LEU A 84 0.42 12.93 14.23
CA LEU A 84 -0.93 13.32 13.85
C LEU A 84 -1.72 12.20 13.12
N VAL A 85 -1.17 10.99 13.00
CA VAL A 85 -1.75 9.84 12.26
C VAL A 85 -1.87 8.60 13.13
#